data_AF-A0A352LZF7-F1
#
_entry.id   AF-A0A352LZF7-F1
#
_cell.length_a   1.000
_cell.length_b   1.000
_cell.length_c   1.000
_cell.angle_alpha   90.00
_cell.angle_beta   90.00
_cell.angle_gamma   90.00
#
_symmetry.space_group_name_H-M   'P 1'
#
loop_
_entity.id
_entity.type
_entity.pdbx_description
1 polymer ?
#
loop_
_entity_poly.entity_id
_entity_poly.type
_entity_poly.pdbx_seq_one_letter_code
_entity_poly.pdbx_strand_id
1 'polypeptide(L)'
;MLRPYSKTQKLLIFLILFAGVGASLGTATLLGPVAYITRVLREAKTEPVVEKIAVNSIILLLIALTGIISGLITTFYTRSEFKYKLIVLLLGSALFFALPMGLFMNPETMKPFMPPESKVANFVFGPYPDEQIMAKIKSEEYTAIISLLHPAVLPFEPELLKREEESCAKAGVTLIKAPMLPWISENKDSLEKIANLAQSKKGKYYIHCYLGRDRVHMAKKVIEKYNKDIDAKAVTSSRSIDSIKSFERGEIYKFTGEVYLTPYPTDEEFLSYVLNQNFKSIVCLLNSADEGDNRLIEKEKNIIKMLPIELILFPIPSGCEDAAVYEKALEKIKMAPKPTLVHGFKVSSKREKAVIELLKK
;
A
#
# COMPACT_ATOMS: atom_id res chain seq x y z
N MET A 1 -11.13 -40.69 -35.44
CA MET A 1 -12.03 -39.66 -34.87
C MET A 1 -11.57 -39.35 -33.45
N LEU A 2 -11.13 -38.12 -33.19
CA LEU A 2 -10.82 -37.68 -31.82
C LEU A 2 -12.13 -37.58 -31.03
N ARG A 3 -12.17 -38.10 -29.80
CA ARG A 3 -13.34 -37.98 -28.93
C ARG A 3 -13.66 -36.50 -28.69
N PRO A 4 -14.93 -36.06 -28.84
CA PRO A 4 -15.30 -34.68 -28.57
C PRO A 4 -15.02 -34.34 -27.10
N TYR A 5 -14.47 -33.15 -26.86
CA TYR A 5 -14.21 -32.65 -25.50
C TYR A 5 -15.52 -32.56 -24.71
N SER A 6 -15.49 -33.10 -23.49
CA SER A 6 -16.58 -32.97 -22.52
C SER A 6 -16.76 -31.50 -22.06
N LYS A 7 -17.95 -31.17 -21.53
CA LYS A 7 -18.22 -29.83 -20.99
C LYS A 7 -17.21 -29.40 -19.92
N THR A 8 -16.81 -30.33 -19.05
CA THR A 8 -15.84 -30.09 -17.98
C THR A 8 -14.44 -29.78 -18.52
N GLN A 9 -13.99 -30.52 -19.55
CA GLN A 9 -12.69 -30.24 -20.19
C GLN A 9 -12.69 -28.87 -20.87
N LYS A 10 -13.77 -28.50 -21.56
CA LYS A 10 -13.90 -27.17 -22.18
C LYS A 10 -13.83 -26.05 -21.14
N LEU A 11 -14.51 -26.23 -20.00
CA LEU A 11 -14.45 -25.28 -18.89
C LEU A 11 -13.04 -25.15 -18.32
N LEU A 12 -12.33 -26.27 -18.12
CA LEU A 12 -10.97 -26.25 -17.58
C LEU A 12 -9.98 -25.56 -18.53
N ILE A 13 -10.07 -25.83 -19.83
CA ILE A 13 -9.27 -25.12 -20.86
C ILE A 13 -9.56 -23.61 -20.82
N PHE A 14 -10.84 -23.24 -20.75
CA PHE A 14 -11.24 -21.84 -20.64
C PHE A 14 -10.64 -21.18 -19.41
N LEU A 15 -10.70 -21.81 -18.23
CA LEU A 15 -10.18 -21.23 -16.98
C LEU A 15 -8.65 -21.06 -17.02
N ILE A 16 -7.91 -22.03 -17.58
CA ILE A 16 -6.46 -21.92 -17.75
C ILE A 16 -6.12 -20.73 -18.67
N LEU A 17 -6.80 -20.62 -19.81
CA LEU A 17 -6.61 -19.52 -20.75
C LEU A 17 -7.05 -18.18 -20.15
N PHE A 18 -8.14 -18.16 -19.39
CA PHE A 18 -8.65 -16.97 -18.70
C PHE A 18 -7.62 -16.45 -17.70
N ALA A 19 -6.98 -17.35 -16.92
CA ALA A 19 -5.91 -16.96 -16.01
C ALA A 19 -4.67 -16.44 -16.76
N GLY A 20 -4.20 -17.14 -17.78
CA GLY A 20 -3.01 -16.73 -18.55
C GLY A 20 -3.20 -15.43 -19.32
N VAL A 21 -4.26 -15.36 -20.14
CA VAL A 21 -4.61 -14.14 -20.91
C VAL A 21 -4.92 -13.00 -19.95
N GLY A 22 -5.65 -13.27 -18.87
CA GLY A 22 -5.98 -12.27 -17.85
C GLY A 22 -4.75 -11.69 -17.16
N ALA A 23 -3.73 -12.50 -16.86
CA ALA A 23 -2.47 -12.00 -16.30
C ALA A 23 -1.74 -11.06 -17.27
N SER A 24 -1.64 -11.44 -18.54
CA SER A 24 -0.98 -10.62 -19.58
C SER A 24 -1.74 -9.33 -19.89
N LEU A 25 -3.03 -9.43 -20.21
CA LEU A 25 -3.86 -8.26 -20.48
C LEU A 25 -3.98 -7.38 -19.23
N GLY A 26 -4.14 -7.97 -18.06
CA GLY A 26 -4.20 -7.22 -16.80
C GLY A 26 -2.94 -6.40 -16.55
N THR A 27 -1.76 -6.97 -16.82
CA THR A 27 -0.49 -6.24 -16.71
C THR A 27 -0.40 -5.10 -17.73
N ALA A 28 -0.74 -5.35 -18.99
CA ALA A 28 -0.77 -4.33 -20.02
C ALA A 28 -1.77 -3.21 -19.71
N THR A 29 -2.96 -3.56 -19.20
CA THR A 29 -4.00 -2.63 -18.78
C THR A 29 -3.56 -1.78 -17.59
N LEU A 30 -2.89 -2.40 -16.60
CA LEU A 30 -2.38 -1.71 -15.42
C LEU A 30 -1.30 -0.67 -15.79
N LEU A 31 -0.31 -1.08 -16.58
CA LEU A 31 0.83 -0.23 -16.94
C LEU A 31 0.50 0.79 -18.04
N GLY A 32 -0.54 0.54 -18.85
CA GLY A 32 -0.97 1.42 -19.93
C GLY A 32 -2.23 2.22 -19.55
N PRO A 33 -3.43 1.77 -19.96
CA PRO A 33 -4.70 2.49 -19.74
C PRO A 33 -4.93 3.00 -18.32
N VAL A 34 -4.69 2.18 -17.29
CA VAL A 34 -4.92 2.57 -15.88
C VAL A 34 -3.90 3.62 -15.45
N ALA A 35 -2.61 3.40 -15.71
CA ALA A 35 -1.59 4.40 -15.39
C ALA A 35 -1.81 5.73 -16.14
N TYR A 36 -2.24 5.67 -17.40
CA TYR A 36 -2.55 6.85 -18.20
C TYR A 36 -3.75 7.61 -17.66
N ILE A 37 -4.89 6.95 -17.44
CA ILE A 37 -6.11 7.62 -16.99
C ILE A 37 -5.94 8.22 -15.60
N THR A 38 -5.26 7.51 -14.69
CA THR A 38 -5.01 8.00 -13.34
C THR A 38 -4.10 9.22 -13.35
N ARG A 39 -3.06 9.24 -14.20
CA ARG A 39 -2.20 10.42 -14.38
C ARG A 39 -3.01 11.62 -14.90
N VAL A 40 -3.78 11.44 -15.96
CA VAL A 40 -4.59 12.52 -16.58
C VAL A 40 -5.61 13.08 -15.59
N LEU A 41 -6.33 12.23 -14.87
CA LEU A 41 -7.34 12.68 -13.89
C LEU A 41 -6.70 13.41 -12.70
N ARG A 42 -5.51 12.97 -12.26
CA ARG A 42 -4.78 13.66 -11.18
C ARG A 42 -4.23 15.00 -11.61
N GLU A 43 -3.68 15.10 -12.82
CA GLU A 43 -3.23 16.37 -13.40
C GLU A 43 -4.39 17.36 -13.55
N ALA A 44 -5.57 16.86 -13.94
CA ALA A 44 -6.81 17.63 -14.00
C ALA A 44 -7.45 17.92 -12.63
N LYS A 45 -6.81 17.50 -11.52
CA LYS A 45 -7.34 17.62 -10.14
C LYS A 45 -8.79 17.16 -10.00
N THR A 46 -9.15 16.11 -10.75
CA THR A 46 -10.53 15.62 -10.77
C THR A 46 -10.88 14.97 -9.43
N GLU A 47 -12.17 14.90 -9.11
CA GLU A 47 -12.61 14.21 -7.90
C GLU A 47 -12.16 12.75 -7.92
N PRO A 48 -11.67 12.21 -6.79
CA PRO A 48 -11.18 10.84 -6.71
C PRO A 48 -12.23 9.76 -7.02
N VAL A 49 -13.52 10.10 -6.88
CA VAL A 49 -14.62 9.21 -7.27
C VAL A 49 -14.62 8.97 -8.76
N VAL A 50 -14.30 9.97 -9.57
CA VAL A 50 -14.20 9.84 -11.02
C VAL A 50 -13.04 8.92 -11.39
N GLU A 51 -11.88 9.06 -10.74
CA GLU A 51 -10.75 8.14 -10.89
C GLU A 51 -11.16 6.71 -10.56
N LYS A 52 -11.84 6.49 -9.43
CA LYS A 52 -12.34 5.16 -9.03
C LYS A 52 -13.31 4.57 -10.05
N ILE A 53 -14.28 5.36 -10.54
CA ILE A 53 -15.25 4.89 -11.54
C ILE A 53 -14.54 4.54 -12.85
N ALA A 54 -13.62 5.38 -13.31
CA ALA A 54 -12.86 5.15 -14.54
C ALA A 54 -12.02 3.86 -14.45
N VAL A 55 -11.25 3.70 -13.35
CA VAL A 55 -10.44 2.50 -13.12
C VAL A 55 -11.33 1.25 -13.04
N ASN A 56 -12.43 1.30 -12.29
CA ASN A 56 -13.35 0.16 -12.19
C ASN A 56 -13.98 -0.19 -13.55
N SER A 57 -14.31 0.81 -14.36
CA SER A 57 -14.86 0.60 -15.70
C SER A 57 -13.85 -0.09 -16.62
N ILE A 58 -12.57 0.31 -16.54
CA ILE A 58 -11.47 -0.34 -17.27
C ILE A 58 -11.28 -1.79 -16.79
N ILE A 59 -11.35 -2.04 -15.48
CA ILE A 59 -11.24 -3.40 -14.93
C ILE A 59 -12.41 -4.29 -15.41
N LEU A 60 -13.64 -3.78 -15.40
CA LEU A 60 -14.80 -4.52 -15.91
C LEU A 60 -14.64 -4.83 -17.41
N LEU A 61 -14.19 -3.85 -18.20
CA LEU A 61 -13.89 -4.04 -19.62
C LEU A 61 -12.80 -5.10 -19.83
N LEU A 62 -11.74 -5.08 -19.01
CA LEU A 62 -10.67 -6.08 -19.03
C LEU A 62 -11.21 -7.49 -18.74
N ILE A 63 -12.05 -7.66 -17.72
CA ILE A 63 -12.65 -8.96 -17.37
C ILE A 63 -13.49 -9.48 -18.54
N ALA A 64 -14.34 -8.62 -19.12
CA ALA A 64 -15.16 -8.97 -20.27
C ALA A 64 -14.31 -9.35 -21.49
N LEU A 65 -13.30 -8.54 -21.82
CA LEU A 65 -12.40 -8.78 -22.96
C LEU A 65 -11.60 -10.06 -22.77
N THR A 66 -11.09 -10.31 -21.56
CA THR A 66 -10.40 -11.56 -21.20
C THR A 66 -11.34 -12.75 -21.39
N GLY A 67 -12.58 -12.65 -20.92
CA GLY A 67 -13.60 -13.69 -21.11
C GLY A 67 -13.89 -13.98 -22.59
N ILE A 68 -14.05 -12.95 -23.39
CA ILE A 68 -14.30 -13.07 -24.83
C ILE A 68 -13.11 -13.74 -25.53
N ILE A 69 -11.89 -13.23 -25.31
CA ILE A 69 -10.67 -13.76 -25.93
C ILE A 69 -10.44 -15.21 -25.52
N SER A 70 -10.50 -15.52 -24.23
CA SER A 70 -10.33 -16.90 -23.73
C SER A 70 -11.42 -17.83 -24.24
N GLY A 71 -12.66 -17.35 -24.42
CA GLY A 71 -13.78 -18.10 -25.02
C GLY A 71 -13.56 -18.43 -26.49
N LEU A 72 -13.10 -17.44 -27.27
CA LEU A 72 -12.75 -17.61 -28.69
C LEU A 72 -11.59 -18.60 -28.86
N ILE A 73 -10.51 -18.45 -28.07
CA ILE A 73 -9.37 -19.37 -28.10
C ILE A 73 -9.81 -20.78 -27.69
N THR A 74 -10.66 -20.94 -26.67
CA THR A 74 -11.16 -22.25 -26.25
C THR A 74 -11.97 -22.92 -27.36
N THR A 75 -12.81 -22.16 -28.06
CA THR A 75 -13.61 -22.69 -29.17
C THR A 75 -12.73 -23.09 -30.34
N PHE A 76 -11.74 -22.27 -30.71
CA PHE A 76 -10.77 -22.60 -31.74
C PHE A 76 -9.94 -23.85 -31.36
N TYR A 77 -9.45 -23.89 -30.12
CA TYR A 77 -8.68 -24.98 -29.56
C TYR A 77 -9.44 -26.31 -29.61
N THR A 78 -10.72 -26.31 -29.23
CA THR A 78 -11.55 -27.53 -29.19
C THR A 78 -11.99 -28.00 -30.57
N ARG A 79 -11.99 -27.11 -31.59
CA ARG A 79 -12.37 -27.44 -32.98
C ARG A 79 -11.22 -27.87 -33.87
N SER A 80 -10.00 -27.40 -33.62
CA SER A 80 -8.85 -27.74 -34.48
C SER A 80 -8.54 -29.25 -34.41
N GLU A 81 -7.74 -29.79 -35.34
CA GLU A 81 -7.28 -31.20 -35.31
C GLU A 81 -5.77 -31.34 -35.09
N PHE A 82 -5.10 -30.23 -34.76
CA PHE A 82 -3.66 -30.18 -34.55
C PHE A 82 -3.16 -31.18 -33.48
N LYS A 83 -2.12 -31.96 -33.80
CA LYS A 83 -1.64 -33.07 -32.96
C LYS A 83 -0.99 -32.63 -31.64
N TYR A 84 -0.43 -31.42 -31.58
CA TYR A 84 0.30 -30.91 -30.39
C TYR A 84 -0.48 -29.85 -29.60
N LYS A 85 -1.81 -29.82 -29.72
CA LYS A 85 -2.69 -28.86 -29.03
C LYS A 85 -2.38 -28.70 -27.55
N LEU A 86 -2.32 -29.79 -26.79
CA LEU A 86 -2.14 -29.73 -25.35
C LEU A 86 -0.80 -29.06 -24.99
N ILE A 87 0.25 -29.37 -25.74
CA ILE A 87 1.57 -28.75 -25.58
C ILE A 87 1.48 -27.25 -25.86
N VAL A 88 0.84 -26.84 -26.95
CA VAL A 88 0.64 -25.43 -27.29
C VAL A 88 -0.19 -24.70 -26.24
N LEU A 89 -1.23 -25.33 -25.70
CA LEU A 89 -2.05 -24.75 -24.63
C LEU A 89 -1.24 -24.52 -23.36
N LEU A 90 -0.49 -25.53 -22.92
CA LEU A 90 0.31 -25.45 -21.69
C LEU A 90 1.47 -24.47 -21.85
N LEU A 91 2.26 -24.57 -22.92
CA LEU A 91 3.38 -23.66 -23.18
C LEU A 91 2.90 -22.23 -23.44
N GLY A 92 1.82 -22.05 -24.20
CA GLY A 92 1.23 -20.75 -24.46
C GLY A 92 0.75 -20.09 -23.17
N SER A 93 -0.03 -20.82 -22.36
CA SER A 93 -0.52 -20.30 -21.07
C SER A 93 0.61 -20.00 -20.10
N ALA A 94 1.63 -20.87 -20.04
CA ALA A 94 2.83 -20.63 -19.25
C ALA A 94 3.57 -19.37 -19.71
N LEU A 95 3.69 -19.14 -21.02
CA LEU A 95 4.31 -17.93 -21.56
C LEU A 95 3.51 -16.67 -21.24
N PHE A 96 2.18 -16.69 -21.41
CA PHE A 96 1.30 -15.57 -21.07
C PHE A 96 1.29 -15.25 -19.57
N PHE A 97 1.62 -16.22 -18.72
CA PHE A 97 1.81 -15.99 -17.29
C PHE A 97 3.23 -15.50 -16.97
N ALA A 98 4.25 -16.12 -17.56
CA ALA A 98 5.65 -15.87 -17.27
C ALA A 98 6.13 -14.50 -17.76
N LEU A 99 5.65 -14.02 -18.91
CA LEU A 99 6.05 -12.71 -19.46
C LEU A 99 5.72 -11.55 -18.50
N PRO A 100 4.47 -11.39 -18.01
CA PRO A 100 4.16 -10.44 -16.94
C PRO A 100 5.03 -10.57 -15.70
N MET A 101 5.23 -11.79 -15.23
CA MET A 101 6.06 -12.04 -14.05
C MET A 101 7.51 -11.58 -14.28
N GLY A 102 8.06 -11.86 -15.46
CA GLY A 102 9.39 -11.39 -15.87
C GLY A 102 9.50 -9.86 -15.88
N LEU A 103 8.45 -9.14 -16.29
CA LEU A 103 8.41 -7.68 -16.21
C LEU A 103 8.46 -7.20 -14.75
N PHE A 104 7.62 -7.75 -13.87
CA PHE A 104 7.64 -7.40 -12.44
C PHE A 104 8.89 -7.89 -11.70
N MET A 105 9.64 -8.85 -12.24
CA MET A 105 10.93 -9.26 -11.68
C MET A 105 12.10 -8.35 -12.11
N ASN A 106 11.86 -7.40 -13.02
CA ASN A 106 12.85 -6.42 -13.43
C ASN A 106 12.45 -5.01 -12.96
N PRO A 107 13.01 -4.52 -11.83
CA PRO A 107 12.70 -3.20 -11.28
C PRO A 107 12.94 -2.05 -12.26
N GLU A 108 13.88 -2.18 -13.20
CA GLU A 108 14.18 -1.13 -14.19
C GLU A 108 12.98 -0.83 -15.09
N THR A 109 12.20 -1.85 -15.44
CA THR A 109 10.98 -1.69 -16.25
C THR A 109 9.88 -0.93 -15.50
N MET A 110 9.95 -0.93 -14.17
CA MET A 110 8.98 -0.29 -13.29
C MET A 110 9.42 1.10 -12.83
N LYS A 111 10.66 1.52 -13.13
CA LYS A 111 11.25 2.82 -12.77
C LYS A 111 10.37 4.03 -13.15
N PRO A 112 9.71 4.08 -14.33
CA PRO A 112 8.82 5.20 -14.67
C PRO A 112 7.62 5.38 -13.72
N PHE A 113 7.27 4.33 -12.98
CA PHE A 113 6.16 4.34 -12.02
C PHE A 113 6.63 4.53 -10.57
N MET A 114 7.94 4.68 -10.33
CA MET A 114 8.50 4.88 -8.99
C MET A 114 8.63 6.38 -8.66
N PRO A 115 8.46 6.77 -7.39
CA PRO A 115 8.65 8.15 -6.98
C PRO A 115 10.13 8.55 -7.09
N PRO A 116 10.42 9.85 -7.29
CA PRO A 116 11.80 10.34 -7.29
C PRO A 116 12.44 10.17 -5.90
N GLU A 117 13.77 10.21 -5.87
CA GLU A 117 14.51 10.17 -4.61
C GLU A 117 14.13 11.35 -3.71
N SER A 118 14.01 11.09 -2.40
CA SER A 118 13.78 12.13 -1.40
C SER A 118 14.80 12.01 -0.27
N LYS A 119 15.11 13.11 0.42
CA LYS A 119 16.11 13.13 1.50
C LYS A 119 15.49 13.61 2.80
N VAL A 120 15.82 12.94 3.90
CA VAL A 120 15.54 13.39 5.27
C VAL A 120 16.75 13.08 6.14
N ALA A 121 17.33 14.11 6.76
CA ALA A 121 18.56 13.97 7.53
C ALA A 121 19.65 13.30 6.69
N ASN A 122 20.29 12.27 7.24
CA ASN A 122 21.31 11.47 6.57
C ASN A 122 20.74 10.29 5.77
N PHE A 123 19.42 10.24 5.59
CA PHE A 123 18.72 9.18 4.89
C PHE A 123 18.23 9.66 3.53
N VAL A 124 18.55 8.88 2.50
CA VAL A 124 18.05 9.07 1.14
C VAL A 124 17.09 7.93 0.84
N PHE A 125 15.90 8.25 0.36
CA PHE A 125 14.85 7.30 0.06
C PHE A 125 14.66 7.23 -1.44
N GLY A 126 14.47 6.03 -1.99
CA GLY A 126 14.32 5.88 -3.43
C GLY A 126 13.77 4.53 -3.87
N PRO A 127 13.78 4.30 -5.20
CA PRO A 127 13.44 3.01 -5.79
C PRO A 127 14.45 1.92 -5.45
N TYR A 128 14.18 0.70 -5.89
CA TYR A 128 15.15 -0.39 -5.86
C TYR A 128 16.49 0.05 -6.50
N PRO A 129 17.66 -0.20 -5.86
CA PRO A 129 18.95 0.27 -6.36
C PRO A 129 19.40 -0.53 -7.58
N ASP A 130 19.38 0.11 -8.75
CA ASP A 130 20.03 -0.40 -9.97
C ASP A 130 21.56 -0.16 -9.94
N GLU A 131 22.28 -0.64 -10.96
CA GLU A 131 23.74 -0.48 -11.03
C GLU A 131 24.19 0.99 -10.97
N GLN A 132 23.39 1.90 -11.52
CA GLN A 132 23.69 3.34 -11.51
C GLN A 132 23.55 3.92 -10.11
N ILE A 133 22.47 3.55 -9.40
CA ILE A 133 22.25 3.92 -8.00
C ILE A 133 23.35 3.32 -7.13
N MET A 134 23.76 2.07 -7.36
CA MET A 134 24.87 1.45 -6.64
C MET A 134 26.20 2.20 -6.85
N ALA A 135 26.48 2.63 -8.09
CA ALA A 135 27.67 3.44 -8.39
C ALA A 135 27.61 4.80 -7.67
N LYS A 136 26.44 5.45 -7.64
CA LYS A 136 26.21 6.69 -6.91
C LYS A 136 26.37 6.52 -5.41
N ILE A 137 25.84 5.43 -4.85
CA ILE A 137 25.96 5.09 -3.42
C ILE A 137 27.43 4.93 -3.03
N LYS A 138 28.23 4.32 -3.92
CA LYS A 138 29.68 4.20 -3.72
C LYS A 138 30.41 5.54 -3.83
N SER A 139 30.11 6.35 -4.85
CA SER A 139 30.80 7.62 -5.08
C SER A 139 30.47 8.67 -4.01
N GLU A 140 29.26 8.62 -3.45
CA GLU A 140 28.80 9.53 -2.41
C GLU A 140 29.02 8.97 -0.97
N GLU A 141 29.83 7.92 -0.83
CA GLU A 141 30.29 7.33 0.43
C GLU A 141 29.17 6.98 1.43
N TYR A 142 28.11 6.33 0.94
CA TYR A 142 27.06 5.83 1.81
C TYR A 142 27.59 4.71 2.71
N THR A 143 27.18 4.75 3.98
CA THR A 143 27.56 3.77 4.99
C THR A 143 26.90 2.42 4.76
N ALA A 144 25.61 2.43 4.42
CA ALA A 144 24.85 1.20 4.15
C ALA A 144 23.59 1.47 3.32
N ILE A 145 23.11 0.40 2.68
CA ILE A 145 21.77 0.32 2.08
C ILE A 145 20.85 -0.38 3.06
N ILE A 146 19.65 0.14 3.25
CA ILE A 146 18.60 -0.44 4.09
C ILE A 146 17.48 -0.95 3.17
N SER A 147 17.36 -2.27 3.07
CA SER A 147 16.34 -2.92 2.25
C SER A 147 15.10 -3.21 3.10
N LEU A 148 13.95 -2.68 2.66
CA LEU A 148 12.64 -2.93 3.26
C LEU A 148 11.90 -4.12 2.61
N LEU A 149 12.55 -4.83 1.69
CA LEU A 149 12.01 -6.03 1.05
C LEU A 149 11.86 -7.17 2.05
N HIS A 150 10.80 -7.96 1.89
CA HIS A 150 10.42 -9.02 2.82
C HIS A 150 10.47 -10.40 2.15
N PRO A 151 11.13 -11.40 2.77
CA PRO A 151 11.34 -12.73 2.16
C PRO A 151 10.06 -13.55 1.97
N ALA A 152 8.97 -13.19 2.63
CA ALA A 152 7.66 -13.84 2.44
C ALA A 152 6.87 -13.30 1.23
N VAL A 153 7.29 -12.22 0.58
CA VAL A 153 6.57 -11.62 -0.56
C VAL A 153 6.99 -12.31 -1.86
N LEU A 154 6.52 -13.55 -2.02
CA LEU A 154 6.79 -14.38 -3.19
C LEU A 154 6.02 -13.90 -4.43
N PRO A 155 6.57 -14.10 -5.64
CA PRO A 155 7.92 -14.60 -5.94
C PRO A 155 9.00 -13.50 -6.04
N PHE A 156 8.63 -12.22 -5.91
CA PHE A 156 9.46 -11.11 -6.36
C PHE A 156 10.58 -10.73 -5.38
N GLU A 157 10.22 -10.43 -4.14
CA GLU A 157 11.15 -9.80 -3.18
C GLU A 157 12.31 -10.71 -2.74
N PRO A 158 12.16 -12.04 -2.60
CA PRO A 158 13.27 -12.91 -2.21
C PRO A 158 14.40 -12.98 -3.24
N GLU A 159 14.05 -13.02 -4.52
CA GLU A 159 15.03 -13.03 -5.61
C GLU A 159 15.74 -11.67 -5.71
N LEU A 160 14.99 -10.58 -5.54
CA LEU A 160 15.55 -9.23 -5.51
C LEU A 160 16.51 -9.03 -4.32
N LEU A 161 16.17 -9.55 -3.13
CA LEU A 161 17.07 -9.53 -1.98
C LEU A 161 18.40 -10.24 -2.24
N LYS A 162 18.38 -11.40 -2.92
CA LYS A 162 19.62 -12.09 -3.31
C LYS A 162 20.48 -11.24 -4.23
N ARG A 163 19.86 -10.61 -5.23
CA ARG A 163 20.56 -9.71 -6.17
C ARG A 163 21.15 -8.49 -5.46
N GLU A 164 20.43 -7.92 -4.49
CA GLU A 164 20.93 -6.84 -3.64
C GLU A 164 22.14 -7.27 -2.83
N GLU A 165 22.09 -8.45 -2.21
CA GLU A 165 23.20 -9.00 -1.43
C GLU A 165 24.47 -9.14 -2.28
N GLU A 166 24.34 -9.72 -3.46
CA GLU A 166 25.45 -9.87 -4.40
C GLU A 166 25.99 -8.52 -4.89
N SER A 167 25.09 -7.57 -5.20
CA SER A 167 25.47 -6.25 -5.69
C SER A 167 26.17 -5.42 -4.60
N CYS A 168 25.68 -5.48 -3.37
CA CYS A 168 26.30 -4.84 -2.21
C CYS A 168 27.67 -5.43 -1.91
N ALA A 169 27.81 -6.76 -1.95
CA ALA A 169 29.08 -7.45 -1.77
C ALA A 169 30.11 -7.05 -2.85
N LYS A 170 29.70 -6.97 -4.13
CA LYS A 170 30.54 -6.50 -5.23
C LYS A 170 30.94 -5.03 -5.10
N ALA A 171 30.03 -4.19 -4.63
CA ALA A 171 30.27 -2.75 -4.48
C ALA A 171 31.09 -2.40 -3.24
N GLY A 172 31.18 -3.30 -2.24
CA GLY A 172 31.77 -3.04 -0.94
C GLY A 172 30.88 -2.20 -0.02
N VAL A 173 29.56 -2.24 -0.23
CA VAL A 173 28.57 -1.49 0.55
C VAL A 173 27.87 -2.44 1.53
N THR A 174 27.64 -2.00 2.77
CA THR A 174 26.93 -2.82 3.76
C THR A 174 25.44 -2.86 3.44
N LEU A 175 24.84 -4.06 3.43
CA LEU A 175 23.39 -4.24 3.32
C LEU A 175 22.78 -4.51 4.70
N ILE A 176 21.85 -3.65 5.11
CA ILE A 176 21.04 -3.80 6.32
C ILE A 176 19.65 -4.28 5.90
N LYS A 177 19.27 -5.49 6.31
CA LYS A 177 17.93 -6.03 6.04
C LYS A 177 16.96 -5.62 7.16
N ALA A 178 15.97 -4.82 6.81
CA ALA A 178 14.88 -4.39 7.67
C ALA A 178 13.54 -4.75 7.01
N PRO A 179 13.24 -6.06 6.87
CA PRO A 179 12.15 -6.54 6.03
C PRO A 179 10.80 -6.01 6.53
N MET A 180 10.00 -5.45 5.62
CA MET A 180 8.67 -4.92 5.94
C MET A 180 7.62 -5.50 5.02
N LEU A 181 6.55 -5.98 5.62
CA LEU A 181 5.34 -6.40 4.93
C LEU A 181 4.54 -5.16 4.50
N PRO A 182 3.71 -5.27 3.44
CA PRO A 182 2.86 -4.17 2.99
C PRO A 182 1.71 -3.87 3.96
N TRP A 183 1.59 -4.60 5.07
CA TRP A 183 0.73 -4.30 6.21
C TRP A 183 1.56 -3.97 7.45
N ILE A 184 1.00 -3.15 8.35
CA ILE A 184 1.76 -2.54 9.45
C ILE A 184 2.01 -3.44 10.66
N SER A 185 1.15 -4.44 10.88
CA SER A 185 1.09 -5.24 12.11
C SER A 185 2.37 -5.99 12.47
N GLU A 186 3.20 -6.30 11.47
CA GLU A 186 4.34 -7.21 11.60
C GLU A 186 5.68 -6.52 11.33
N ASN A 187 5.71 -5.19 11.29
CA ASN A 187 6.91 -4.42 10.94
C ASN A 187 7.71 -3.90 12.14
N LYS A 188 7.33 -4.27 13.37
CA LYS A 188 7.89 -3.70 14.61
C LYS A 188 9.41 -3.78 14.69
N ASP A 189 9.98 -4.96 14.50
CA ASP A 189 11.43 -5.18 14.61
C ASP A 189 12.22 -4.35 13.58
N SER A 190 11.67 -4.21 12.38
CA SER A 190 12.26 -3.40 11.30
C SER A 190 12.20 -1.91 11.62
N LEU A 191 11.08 -1.44 12.17
CA LEU A 191 10.94 -0.04 12.61
C LEU A 191 11.84 0.28 13.81
N GLU A 192 12.03 -0.65 14.75
CA GLU A 192 12.96 -0.49 15.86
C GLU A 192 14.42 -0.40 15.38
N LYS A 193 14.82 -1.24 14.41
CA LYS A 193 16.14 -1.14 13.76
C LYS A 193 16.34 0.23 13.10
N ILE A 194 15.36 0.71 12.35
CA ILE A 194 15.40 2.02 11.69
C ILE A 194 15.47 3.14 12.73
N ALA A 195 14.69 3.05 13.81
CA ALA A 195 14.71 4.01 14.91
C ALA A 195 16.10 4.09 15.57
N ASN A 196 16.74 2.96 15.84
CA ASN A 196 18.08 2.91 16.43
C ASN A 196 19.13 3.56 15.52
N LEU A 197 19.06 3.31 14.21
CA LEU A 197 19.91 3.97 13.22
C LEU A 197 19.68 5.48 13.19
N ALA A 198 18.41 5.92 13.20
CA ALA A 198 18.04 7.33 13.22
C ALA A 198 18.52 8.06 14.48
N GLN A 199 18.45 7.42 15.65
CA GLN A 199 18.95 7.96 16.91
C GLN A 199 20.47 8.08 16.94
N SER A 200 21.19 7.15 16.31
CA SER A 200 22.64 7.18 16.28
C SER A 200 23.21 8.41 15.57
N LYS A 201 22.44 9.01 14.64
CA LYS A 201 22.80 10.15 13.77
C LYS A 201 24.14 9.98 13.02
N LYS A 202 24.64 8.75 12.88
CA LYS A 202 25.92 8.44 12.26
C LYS A 202 25.73 7.80 10.90
N GLY A 203 26.56 8.17 9.95
CA GLY A 203 26.55 7.59 8.61
C GLY A 203 25.44 8.12 7.70
N LYS A 204 25.53 7.75 6.43
CA LYS A 204 24.60 8.12 5.35
C LYS A 204 23.98 6.85 4.79
N TYR A 205 22.65 6.79 4.73
CA TYR A 205 21.92 5.56 4.42
C TYR A 205 21.00 5.73 3.22
N TYR A 206 20.92 4.70 2.37
CA TYR A 206 19.95 4.63 1.29
C TYR A 206 18.84 3.64 1.67
N ILE A 207 17.59 4.09 1.76
CA ILE A 207 16.43 3.27 2.11
C ILE A 207 15.56 3.08 0.88
N HIS A 208 15.20 1.83 0.57
CA HIS A 208 14.28 1.54 -0.51
C HIS A 208 13.33 0.40 -0.15
N CYS A 209 12.23 0.34 -0.89
CA CYS A 209 11.40 -0.85 -1.02
C CYS A 209 11.20 -1.14 -2.51
N TYR A 210 10.35 -2.10 -2.88
CA TYR A 210 10.16 -2.44 -4.30
C TYR A 210 9.74 -1.22 -5.15
N LEU A 211 8.67 -0.51 -4.75
CA LEU A 211 8.17 0.68 -5.46
C LEU A 211 8.59 2.02 -4.84
N GLY A 212 9.29 2.03 -3.71
CA GLY A 212 9.68 3.26 -3.01
C GLY A 212 8.53 4.09 -2.41
N ARG A 213 7.34 3.51 -2.20
CA ARG A 213 6.13 4.23 -1.74
C ARG A 213 5.85 4.01 -0.25
N ASP A 214 4.86 3.19 0.09
CA ASP A 214 4.24 3.19 1.42
C ASP A 214 5.18 2.75 2.55
N ARG A 215 5.94 1.65 2.36
CA ARG A 215 6.94 1.18 3.35
C ARG A 215 8.04 2.21 3.58
N VAL A 216 8.48 2.87 2.51
CA VAL A 216 9.47 3.96 2.57
C VAL A 216 8.93 5.16 3.33
N HIS A 217 7.65 5.51 3.11
CA HIS A 217 7.01 6.60 3.86
C HIS A 217 6.91 6.29 5.36
N MET A 218 6.57 5.06 5.73
CA MET A 218 6.56 4.64 7.13
C MET A 218 7.95 4.77 7.77
N ALA A 219 9.00 4.29 7.09
CA ALA A 219 10.38 4.44 7.57
C ALA A 219 10.77 5.92 7.74
N LYS A 220 10.37 6.77 6.78
CA LYS A 220 10.59 8.22 6.83
C LYS A 220 9.95 8.87 8.06
N LYS A 221 8.69 8.52 8.38
CA LYS A 221 8.00 9.01 9.58
C LYS A 221 8.71 8.64 10.88
N VAL A 222 9.22 7.40 10.97
CA VAL A 222 10.02 6.97 12.13
C VAL A 222 11.28 7.83 12.25
N ILE A 223 11.98 8.07 11.14
CA ILE A 223 13.21 8.90 11.13
C ILE A 223 12.92 10.35 11.53
N GLU A 224 11.83 10.93 11.04
CA GLU A 224 11.37 12.30 11.39
C GLU A 224 11.16 12.45 12.90
N LYS A 225 10.57 11.44 13.57
CA LYS A 225 10.35 11.45 15.03
C LYS A 225 11.62 11.70 15.83
N TYR A 226 12.74 11.11 15.41
CA TYR A 226 14.03 11.18 16.10
C TYR A 226 14.91 12.33 15.61
N ASN A 227 14.55 12.99 14.51
CA ASN A 227 15.29 14.10 13.90
C ASN A 227 14.42 15.37 13.84
N LYS A 228 14.05 15.88 15.02
CA LYS A 228 13.12 17.01 15.22
C LYS A 228 13.56 18.37 14.62
N ASP A 229 14.80 18.49 14.14
CA ASP A 229 15.38 19.74 13.61
C ASP A 229 15.17 19.94 12.10
N ILE A 230 14.40 19.07 11.44
CA ILE A 230 14.19 19.15 10.00
C ILE A 230 12.79 19.67 9.72
N ASP A 231 12.77 20.89 9.21
CA ASP A 231 11.57 21.55 8.71
C ASP A 231 10.93 20.63 7.65
N ALA A 232 9.80 20.03 8.03
CA ALA A 232 9.12 19.00 7.27
C ALA A 232 8.48 19.63 6.02
N LYS A 233 9.29 20.02 5.04
CA LYS A 233 8.78 20.38 3.72
C LYS A 233 7.99 19.21 3.20
N ALA A 234 6.70 19.50 3.01
CA ALA A 234 5.62 18.57 2.79
C ALA A 234 6.05 17.42 1.87
N VAL A 235 6.07 16.24 2.47
CA VAL A 235 6.27 14.99 1.76
C VAL A 235 5.16 14.86 0.75
N THR A 236 5.50 14.81 -0.54
CA THR A 236 4.56 14.54 -1.62
C THR A 236 4.11 13.09 -1.51
N SER A 237 3.09 12.82 -0.70
CA SER A 237 2.44 11.52 -0.68
C SER A 237 1.54 11.37 -1.91
N SER A 238 1.58 10.20 -2.54
CA SER A 238 0.78 9.91 -3.73
C SER A 238 -0.70 9.59 -3.41
N ARG A 239 -1.04 9.41 -2.13
CA ARG A 239 -2.36 9.05 -1.62
C ARG A 239 -2.65 9.91 -0.38
N SER A 240 -3.77 10.63 -0.39
CA SER A 240 -4.27 11.41 0.75
C SER A 240 -5.63 10.84 1.17
N ILE A 241 -5.99 10.90 2.45
CA ILE A 241 -7.36 10.60 2.88
C ILE A 241 -8.38 11.53 2.20
N ASP A 242 -7.93 12.72 1.77
CA ASP A 242 -8.75 13.65 1.02
C ASP A 242 -9.19 13.05 -0.31
N SER A 243 -8.41 12.11 -0.84
CA SER A 243 -8.69 11.44 -2.10
C SER A 243 -9.67 10.27 -1.98
N ILE A 244 -10.32 10.04 -0.84
CA ILE A 244 -11.32 8.97 -0.67
C ILE A 244 -12.55 9.48 0.08
N LYS A 245 -13.68 8.81 -0.16
CA LYS A 245 -14.96 9.09 0.53
C LYS A 245 -15.29 8.08 1.63
N SER A 246 -14.70 6.89 1.58
CA SER A 246 -14.97 5.82 2.52
C SER A 246 -13.77 4.88 2.63
N PHE A 247 -13.63 4.29 3.81
CA PHE A 247 -12.88 3.06 4.03
C PHE A 247 -13.80 1.84 3.75
N GLU A 248 -13.24 0.64 3.73
CA GLU A 248 -13.97 -0.64 3.59
C GLU A 248 -15.06 -0.76 4.65
N ARG A 249 -14.78 -0.20 5.83
CA ARG A 249 -15.62 -0.28 7.03
C ARG A 249 -16.49 0.96 7.24
N GLY A 250 -16.72 1.79 6.22
CA GLY A 250 -17.65 2.92 6.31
C GLY A 250 -17.12 4.25 5.80
N GLU A 251 -17.95 5.29 5.89
CA GLU A 251 -17.69 6.61 5.33
C GLU A 251 -16.64 7.41 6.10
N ILE A 252 -15.98 8.33 5.40
CA ILE A 252 -15.03 9.28 5.98
C ILE A 252 -15.69 10.66 5.98
N TYR A 253 -15.85 11.24 7.15
CA TYR A 253 -16.39 12.58 7.31
C TYR A 253 -15.24 13.56 7.55
N LYS A 254 -15.21 14.62 6.74
CA LYS A 254 -14.18 15.66 6.79
C LYS A 254 -14.80 16.90 7.39
N PHE A 255 -14.28 17.33 8.54
CA PHE A 255 -14.70 18.52 9.25
C PHE A 255 -13.57 19.55 9.21
N THR A 256 -13.89 20.75 8.71
CA THR A 256 -12.98 21.92 8.61
C THR A 256 -11.63 21.66 7.94
N GLY A 257 -11.45 20.56 7.19
CA GLY A 257 -10.19 20.17 6.55
C GLY A 257 -9.08 19.73 7.50
N GLU A 258 -9.32 19.75 8.81
CA GLU A 258 -8.32 19.44 9.85
C GLU A 258 -8.75 18.34 10.82
N VAL A 259 -10.03 17.98 10.81
CA VAL A 259 -10.59 16.90 11.63
C VAL A 259 -11.26 15.88 10.72
N TYR A 260 -10.82 14.64 10.85
CA TYR A 260 -11.29 13.53 10.03
C TYR A 260 -11.94 12.51 10.94
N LEU A 261 -13.19 12.17 10.69
CA LEU A 261 -13.89 11.11 11.38
C LEU A 261 -13.98 9.89 10.48
N THR A 262 -13.50 8.75 10.95
CA THR A 262 -13.46 7.51 10.16
C THR A 262 -13.91 6.31 10.98
N PRO A 263 -14.37 5.23 10.33
CA PRO A 263 -14.35 3.92 10.98
C PRO A 263 -12.91 3.51 11.32
N TYR A 264 -12.76 2.49 12.17
CA TYR A 264 -11.43 1.94 12.45
C TYR A 264 -10.82 1.35 11.17
N PRO A 265 -9.69 1.88 10.66
CA PRO A 265 -9.13 1.51 9.37
C PRO A 265 -8.55 0.08 9.37
N THR A 266 -8.48 -0.55 8.20
CA THR A 266 -7.65 -1.75 7.99
C THR A 266 -6.16 -1.38 7.99
N ASP A 267 -5.28 -2.39 8.05
CA ASP A 267 -3.83 -2.15 8.05
C ASP A 267 -3.36 -1.47 6.76
N GLU A 268 -3.95 -1.84 5.62
CA GLU A 268 -3.66 -1.24 4.32
C GLU A 268 -4.14 0.22 4.26
N GLU A 269 -5.34 0.50 4.78
CA GLU A 269 -5.89 1.85 4.84
C GLU A 269 -5.09 2.76 5.77
N PHE A 270 -4.70 2.24 6.93
CA PHE A 270 -3.87 2.95 7.88
C PHE A 270 -2.52 3.31 7.25
N LEU A 271 -1.87 2.36 6.58
CA LEU A 271 -0.61 2.63 5.87
C LEU A 271 -0.81 3.61 4.70
N SER A 272 -1.79 3.36 3.84
CA SER A 272 -1.96 4.07 2.57
C SER A 272 -2.52 5.49 2.72
N TYR A 273 -3.33 5.76 3.74
CA TYR A 273 -4.04 7.04 3.88
C TYR A 273 -3.76 7.75 5.19
N VAL A 274 -3.64 7.03 6.31
CA VAL A 274 -3.36 7.65 7.61
C VAL A 274 -1.90 8.03 7.72
N LEU A 275 -0.98 7.09 7.50
CA LEU A 275 0.45 7.36 7.63
C LEU A 275 1.03 8.23 6.53
N ASN A 276 0.47 8.12 5.32
CA ASN A 276 0.83 8.95 4.18
C ASN A 276 0.38 10.42 4.34
N GLN A 277 -0.44 10.73 5.34
CA GLN A 277 -0.84 12.09 5.66
C GLN A 277 -0.12 12.59 6.92
N ASN A 278 0.04 13.91 7.04
CA ASN A 278 0.71 14.53 8.18
C ASN A 278 -0.23 14.74 9.37
N PHE A 279 -0.94 13.68 9.80
CA PHE A 279 -1.71 13.73 11.04
C PHE A 279 -0.78 13.97 12.23
N LYS A 280 -1.14 14.93 13.09
CA LYS A 280 -0.41 15.18 14.34
C LYS A 280 -0.97 14.37 15.50
N SER A 281 -2.25 14.03 15.45
CA SER A 281 -2.88 13.22 16.49
C SER A 281 -3.94 12.26 15.94
N ILE A 282 -4.16 11.18 16.68
CA ILE A 282 -5.24 10.21 16.49
C ILE A 282 -6.03 10.13 17.80
N VAL A 283 -7.35 10.35 17.72
CA VAL A 283 -8.29 10.17 18.82
C VAL A 283 -9.01 8.84 18.62
N CYS A 284 -8.74 7.88 19.50
CA CYS A 284 -9.32 6.55 19.46
C CYS A 284 -10.47 6.46 20.46
N LEU A 285 -11.67 6.18 19.94
CA LEU A 285 -12.92 6.14 20.70
C LEU A 285 -13.37 4.72 21.08
N LEU A 286 -12.52 3.73 20.78
CA LEU A 286 -12.73 2.32 21.14
C LEU A 286 -12.76 2.14 22.66
N ASN A 287 -13.55 1.17 23.12
CA ASN A 287 -13.73 0.91 24.53
C ASN A 287 -12.79 -0.20 25.03
N SER A 288 -11.77 0.17 25.81
CA SER A 288 -10.81 -0.81 26.39
C SER A 288 -11.42 -1.89 27.29
N ALA A 289 -12.68 -1.71 27.75
CA ALA A 289 -13.39 -2.74 28.50
C ALA A 289 -13.91 -3.89 27.64
N ASP A 290 -14.03 -3.70 26.31
CA ASP A 290 -14.34 -4.77 25.37
C ASP A 290 -13.05 -5.45 24.87
N GLU A 291 -13.01 -6.79 24.91
CA GLU A 291 -11.79 -7.53 24.59
C GLU A 291 -11.35 -7.32 23.12
N GLY A 292 -12.32 -7.20 22.21
CA GLY A 292 -12.08 -6.94 20.79
C GLY A 292 -11.46 -5.56 20.56
N ASP A 293 -12.08 -4.53 21.12
CA ASP A 293 -11.58 -3.15 21.08
C ASP A 293 -10.21 -3.01 21.75
N ASN A 294 -9.98 -3.68 22.88
CA ASN A 294 -8.70 -3.62 23.59
C ASN A 294 -7.53 -4.16 22.76
N ARG A 295 -7.73 -5.26 22.01
CA ARG A 295 -6.71 -5.80 21.09
C ARG A 295 -6.34 -4.78 20.00
N LEU A 296 -7.32 -4.04 19.49
CA LEU A 296 -7.10 -3.00 18.49
C LEU A 296 -6.37 -1.78 19.08
N ILE A 297 -6.75 -1.35 20.28
CA ILE A 297 -6.09 -0.26 21.01
C ILE A 297 -4.61 -0.59 21.26
N GLU A 298 -4.31 -1.79 21.75
CA GLU A 298 -2.92 -2.20 22.01
C GLU A 298 -2.09 -2.28 20.73
N LYS A 299 -2.69 -2.78 19.64
CA LYS A 299 -2.07 -2.77 18.32
C LYS A 299 -1.74 -1.34 17.87
N GLU A 300 -2.69 -0.42 17.99
CA GLU A 300 -2.51 0.98 17.61
C GLU A 300 -1.45 1.70 18.47
N LYS A 301 -1.48 1.49 19.80
CA LYS A 301 -0.44 2.00 20.72
C LYS A 301 0.95 1.58 20.29
N ASN A 302 1.13 0.31 19.96
CA ASN A 302 2.42 -0.23 19.55
C ASN A 302 2.95 0.44 18.27
N ILE A 303 2.06 0.69 17.31
CA ILE A 303 2.40 1.36 16.05
C ILE A 303 2.76 2.83 16.30
N ILE A 304 1.88 3.58 16.98
CA ILE A 304 2.03 5.02 17.19
C ILE A 304 3.23 5.35 18.08
N LYS A 305 3.62 4.44 19.00
CA LYS A 305 4.84 4.60 19.81
C LYS A 305 6.09 4.85 18.97
N MET A 306 6.15 4.41 17.72
CA MET A 306 7.29 4.61 16.83
C MET A 306 7.16 5.84 15.92
N LEU A 307 6.01 6.51 15.92
CA LEU A 307 5.66 7.58 14.98
C LEU A 307 5.55 8.95 15.68
N PRO A 308 5.69 10.07 14.94
CA PRO A 308 5.53 11.42 15.48
C PRO A 308 4.04 11.82 15.54
N ILE A 309 3.19 10.92 16.02
CA ILE A 309 1.73 11.10 16.12
C ILE A 309 1.34 10.92 17.59
N GLU A 310 0.49 11.80 18.10
CA GLU A 310 -0.08 11.68 19.45
C GLU A 310 -1.31 10.78 19.44
N LEU A 311 -1.35 9.73 20.27
CA LEU A 311 -2.53 8.90 20.46
C LEU A 311 -3.30 9.37 21.71
N ILE A 312 -4.54 9.80 21.51
CA ILE A 312 -5.47 10.21 22.57
C ILE A 312 -6.55 9.14 22.69
N LEU A 313 -6.58 8.44 23.82
CA LEU A 313 -7.60 7.43 24.09
C LEU A 313 -8.77 8.08 24.82
N PHE A 314 -9.97 7.97 24.25
CA PHE A 314 -11.20 8.44 24.88
C PHE A 314 -12.30 7.40 24.68
N PRO A 315 -12.38 6.36 25.54
CA PRO A 315 -13.28 5.25 25.31
C PRO A 315 -14.75 5.67 25.42
N ILE A 316 -15.54 5.37 24.40
CA ILE A 316 -16.99 5.54 24.42
C ILE A 316 -17.63 4.15 24.36
N PRO A 317 -18.31 3.67 25.41
CA PRO A 317 -19.00 2.39 25.41
C PRO A 317 -20.04 2.29 24.27
N SER A 318 -20.17 1.10 23.67
CA SER A 318 -21.03 0.86 22.49
C SER A 318 -22.52 1.16 22.70
N GLY A 319 -22.98 1.17 23.96
CA GLY A 319 -24.35 1.51 24.36
C GLY A 319 -24.48 2.85 25.09
N CYS A 320 -23.47 3.71 25.06
CA CYS A 320 -23.51 5.00 25.73
C CYS A 320 -24.51 5.95 25.04
N GLU A 321 -25.54 6.38 25.78
CA GLU A 321 -26.52 7.39 25.35
C GLU A 321 -26.34 8.73 26.09
N ASP A 322 -25.36 8.83 27.00
CA ASP A 322 -25.10 10.04 27.78
C ASP A 322 -24.43 11.12 26.92
N ALA A 323 -25.19 12.19 26.64
CA ALA A 323 -24.74 13.35 25.87
C ALA A 323 -23.47 14.00 26.45
N ALA A 324 -23.31 14.01 27.79
CA ALA A 324 -22.15 14.61 28.44
C ALA A 324 -20.84 13.88 28.10
N VAL A 325 -20.89 12.56 27.85
CA VAL A 325 -19.72 11.78 27.42
C VAL A 325 -19.29 12.19 26.01
N TYR A 326 -20.25 12.41 25.11
CA TYR A 326 -19.97 12.86 23.75
C TYR A 326 -19.50 14.32 23.68
N GLU A 327 -20.01 15.19 24.54
CA GLU A 327 -19.50 16.57 24.67
C GLU A 327 -18.05 16.60 25.13
N LYS A 328 -17.69 15.80 26.14
CA LYS A 328 -16.28 15.63 26.56
C LYS A 328 -15.40 15.05 25.45
N ALA A 329 -15.92 14.12 24.65
CA ALA A 329 -15.21 13.60 23.48
C ALA A 329 -14.94 14.73 22.47
N LEU A 330 -15.93 15.59 22.22
CA LEU A 330 -15.80 16.74 21.32
C LEU A 330 -14.76 17.74 21.81
N GLU A 331 -14.74 18.07 23.11
CA GLU A 331 -13.71 18.93 23.70
C GLU A 331 -12.31 18.36 23.47
N LYS A 332 -12.12 17.05 23.72
CA LYS A 332 -10.85 16.37 23.47
C LYS A 332 -10.46 16.41 21.99
N ILE A 333 -11.40 16.18 21.09
CA ILE A 333 -11.16 16.28 19.64
C ILE A 333 -10.76 17.71 19.26
N LYS A 334 -11.42 18.74 19.80
CA LYS A 334 -11.11 20.15 19.52
C LYS A 334 -9.72 20.55 20.04
N MET A 335 -9.33 20.08 21.22
CA MET A 335 -8.02 20.37 21.82
C MET A 335 -6.85 19.59 21.20
N ALA A 336 -7.14 18.50 20.46
CA ALA A 336 -6.10 17.65 19.88
C ALA A 336 -5.31 18.37 18.77
N PRO A 337 -3.99 18.12 18.64
CA PRO A 337 -3.16 18.72 17.59
C PRO A 337 -3.66 18.45 16.17
N LYS A 338 -3.78 19.50 15.35
CA LYS A 338 -4.28 19.41 13.97
C LYS A 338 -3.17 19.19 12.93
N PRO A 339 -3.40 18.39 11.87
CA PRO A 339 -4.63 17.62 11.59
C PRO A 339 -4.84 16.42 12.53
N THR A 340 -6.10 16.15 12.89
CA THR A 340 -6.49 15.06 13.80
C THR A 340 -7.36 14.04 13.07
N LEU A 341 -7.03 12.75 13.21
CA LEU A 341 -7.91 11.64 12.84
C LEU A 341 -8.67 11.17 14.08
N VAL A 342 -9.98 10.94 13.94
CA VAL A 342 -10.86 10.43 14.99
C VAL A 342 -11.47 9.13 14.47
N HIS A 343 -11.29 8.04 15.20
CA HIS A 343 -11.87 6.75 14.81
C HIS A 343 -12.34 5.95 16.01
N GLY A 344 -12.97 4.82 15.72
CA GLY A 344 -13.37 3.86 16.75
C GLY A 344 -14.82 3.43 16.65
N PHE A 345 -15.54 3.71 15.56
CA PHE A 345 -16.95 3.30 15.38
C PHE A 345 -17.09 2.12 14.42
N LYS A 346 -18.15 1.31 14.62
CA LYS A 346 -18.67 0.41 13.60
C LYS A 346 -19.59 1.20 12.66
N VAL A 347 -19.65 0.78 11.39
CA VAL A 347 -20.48 1.40 10.34
C VAL A 347 -21.90 1.67 10.85
N SER A 348 -22.41 2.88 10.66
CA SER A 348 -23.78 3.29 10.98
C SER A 348 -24.18 3.12 12.45
N SER A 349 -23.20 3.09 13.37
CA SER A 349 -23.50 3.01 14.80
C SER A 349 -24.17 4.29 15.31
N LYS A 350 -25.01 4.16 16.35
CA LYS A 350 -25.57 5.33 17.07
C LYS A 350 -24.47 6.31 17.51
N ARG A 351 -23.34 5.74 17.96
CA ARG A 351 -22.13 6.45 18.41
C ARG A 351 -21.53 7.32 17.30
N GLU A 352 -21.43 6.80 16.08
CA GLU A 352 -20.96 7.55 14.90
C GLU A 352 -21.88 8.75 14.61
N LYS A 353 -23.20 8.51 14.56
CA LYS A 353 -24.19 9.58 14.29
C LYS A 353 -24.12 10.71 15.32
N ALA A 354 -24.02 10.37 16.60
CA ALA A 354 -23.91 11.35 17.69
C ALA A 354 -22.66 12.22 17.55
N VAL A 355 -21.50 11.63 17.23
CA VAL A 355 -20.26 12.39 17.04
C VAL A 355 -20.32 13.25 15.77
N ILE A 356 -20.94 12.76 14.69
CA ILE A 356 -21.16 13.56 13.47
C ILE A 356 -22.03 14.78 13.76
N GLU A 357 -23.15 14.62 14.46
CA GLU A 357 -24.04 15.73 14.81
C GLU A 357 -23.33 16.79 15.65
N LEU A 358 -22.50 16.37 16.59
CA LEU A 358 -21.73 17.26 17.45
C LEU A 358 -20.60 17.98 16.72
N LEU A 359 -19.94 17.34 15.75
CA LEU A 359 -18.89 17.96 14.94
C LEU A 359 -19.44 18.92 13.86
N LYS A 360 -20.73 18.81 13.52
CA LYS A 360 -21.42 19.76 12.64
C LYS A 360 -21.84 21.05 13.34
N LYS A 361 -21.93 21.04 14.67
CA LYS A 361 -22.19 22.23 15.50
C LYS A 361 -20.89 22.97 15.78
#